data_AF-J9GI48-F1
#
_entry.id   AF-J9GI48-F1
#
_cell.length_a   1.000
_cell.length_b   1.000
_cell.length_c   1.000
_cell.angle_alpha   90.00
_cell.angle_beta   90.00
_cell.angle_gamma   90.00
#
_symmetry.space_group_name_H-M   'P 1'
#
loop_
_entity.id
_entity.type
_entity.pdbx_description
1 polymer ?
#
loop_
_entity_poly.entity_id
_entity_poly.type
_entity_poly.pdbx_seq_one_letter_code
_entity_poly.pdbx_strand_id
1 'polypeptide(L)'
;MLSISVKISVLVMVLTPVSLFVAGFIARRTFRMFQEQSEKRAEMTSLVEELVGNQKIVEAFSYEERAKQRFAKVSEELRVCGIRALFFSSITNPSTRFVNGLVYTGVGILGAFTVMGGGMTVGQLTSFLNYANQYTKPFNEISGVVAELENALACAKRIFDFMDTPVETPDGEKAVTLEQPDGSVVVDHVSFSYQREVPLLTDISIEAKPGQRIAIVGPTG
;
A
#
# COMPACT_ATOMS: atom_id res chain seq x y z
N MET A 1 -22.16 27.37 -17.45
CA MET A 1 -21.03 27.84 -18.28
C MET A 1 -21.38 27.92 -19.76
N LEU A 2 -21.72 26.80 -20.40
CA LEU A 2 -22.03 26.75 -21.84
C LEU A 2 -23.20 27.65 -22.29
N SER A 3 -24.19 27.88 -21.41
CA SER A 3 -25.32 28.78 -21.67
C SER A 3 -25.00 30.28 -21.52
N ILE A 4 -23.89 30.63 -20.89
CA ILE A 4 -23.50 32.03 -20.62
C ILE A 4 -22.53 32.53 -21.69
N SER A 5 -21.47 31.76 -21.95
CA SER A 5 -20.52 32.07 -23.03
C SER A 5 -19.76 30.82 -23.46
N VAL A 6 -19.99 30.41 -24.71
CA VAL A 6 -19.33 29.22 -25.30
C VAL A 6 -17.82 29.43 -25.40
N LYS A 7 -17.35 30.63 -25.74
CA LYS A 7 -15.92 30.94 -25.90
C LYS A 7 -15.14 30.77 -24.60
N ILE A 8 -15.66 31.30 -23.49
CA ILE A 8 -14.99 31.19 -22.18
C ILE A 8 -15.13 29.76 -21.62
N SER A 9 -16.21 29.05 -21.94
CA SER A 9 -16.40 27.65 -21.53
C SER A 9 -15.40 26.70 -22.18
N VAL A 10 -15.13 26.88 -23.48
CA VAL A 10 -14.11 26.10 -24.20
C VAL A 10 -12.73 26.36 -23.60
N LEU A 11 -12.42 27.62 -23.23
CA LEU A 11 -11.15 27.94 -22.59
C LEU A 11 -10.98 27.21 -21.24
N VAL A 12 -11.99 27.24 -20.38
CA VAL A 12 -11.95 26.49 -19.10
C VAL A 12 -11.80 25.00 -19.35
N MET A 13 -12.54 24.46 -20.33
CA MET A 13 -12.46 23.05 -20.69
C MET A 13 -11.08 22.64 -21.22
N VAL A 14 -10.32 23.53 -21.86
CA VAL A 14 -8.94 23.29 -22.30
C VAL A 14 -7.93 23.47 -21.16
N LEU A 15 -8.15 24.42 -20.27
CA LEU A 15 -7.24 24.71 -19.15
C LEU A 15 -7.32 23.66 -18.02
N THR A 16 -8.48 23.03 -17.81
CA THR A 16 -8.64 22.02 -16.76
C THR A 16 -7.81 20.74 -16.98
N PRO A 17 -7.77 20.11 -18.18
CA PRO A 17 -6.87 18.99 -18.47
C PRO A 17 -5.40 19.32 -18.23
N VAL A 18 -4.97 20.56 -18.52
CA VAL A 18 -3.60 21.01 -18.27
C VAL A 18 -3.32 21.05 -16.77
N SER A 19 -4.24 21.61 -15.98
CA SER A 19 -4.12 21.63 -14.51
C SER A 19 -4.09 20.22 -13.91
N LEU A 20 -4.95 19.33 -14.40
CA LEU A 20 -4.98 17.91 -14.04
C LEU A 20 -3.68 17.19 -14.35
N PHE A 21 -3.13 17.43 -15.54
CA PHE A 21 -1.89 16.81 -15.98
C PHE A 21 -0.72 17.25 -15.09
N VAL A 22 -0.63 18.55 -14.75
CA VAL A 22 0.39 19.07 -13.85
C VAL A 22 0.23 18.50 -12.43
N ALA A 23 -1.00 18.51 -11.88
CA ALA A 23 -1.26 17.97 -10.55
C ALA A 23 -0.97 16.46 -10.48
N GLY A 24 -1.43 15.70 -11.46
CA GLY A 24 -1.19 14.25 -11.56
C GLY A 24 0.30 13.91 -11.75
N PHE A 25 1.03 14.70 -12.54
CA PHE A 25 2.47 14.54 -12.70
C PHE A 25 3.22 14.73 -11.38
N ILE A 26 2.87 15.77 -10.62
CA ILE A 26 3.46 16.03 -9.29
C ILE A 26 3.08 14.91 -8.32
N ALA A 27 1.80 14.53 -8.27
CA ALA A 27 1.30 13.49 -7.37
C ALA A 27 1.99 12.13 -7.60
N ARG A 28 2.13 11.69 -8.86
CA ARG A 28 2.86 10.45 -9.19
C ARG A 28 4.31 10.47 -8.74
N ARG A 29 4.98 11.62 -8.87
CA ARG A 29 6.38 11.77 -8.46
C ARG A 29 6.52 11.75 -6.94
N THR A 30 5.61 12.44 -6.23
CA THR A 30 5.51 12.42 -4.77
C THR A 30 5.23 10.99 -4.26
N PHE A 31 4.32 10.25 -4.91
CA PHE A 31 4.01 8.87 -4.54
C PHE A 31 5.24 7.96 -4.60
N ARG A 32 6.04 8.04 -5.67
CA ARG A 32 7.28 7.25 -5.79
C ARG A 32 8.28 7.56 -4.69
N MET A 33 8.37 8.81 -4.23
CA MET A 33 9.25 9.19 -3.12
C MET A 33 8.74 8.66 -1.77
N PHE A 34 7.42 8.65 -1.56
CA PHE A 34 6.83 8.01 -0.38
C PHE A 34 7.03 6.49 -0.38
N GLN A 35 7.03 5.85 -1.55
CA GLN A 35 7.35 4.43 -1.67
C GLN A 35 8.80 4.14 -1.24
N GLU A 36 9.76 4.90 -1.74
CA GLU A 36 11.18 4.79 -1.32
C GLU A 36 11.36 5.06 0.18
N GLN A 37 10.66 6.06 0.73
CA GLN A 37 10.63 6.31 2.18
C GLN A 37 10.06 5.12 2.96
N SER A 38 9.01 4.47 2.44
CA SER A 38 8.39 3.31 3.08
C SER A 38 9.33 2.11 3.10
N GLU A 39 10.06 1.86 2.01
CA GLU A 39 11.07 0.79 1.94
C GLU A 39 12.18 1.02 2.96
N LYS A 40 12.72 2.25 3.06
CA LYS A 40 13.75 2.59 4.06
C LYS A 40 13.26 2.50 5.49
N ARG A 41 11.98 2.81 5.73
CA ARG A 41 11.34 2.61 7.03
C ARG A 41 11.25 1.13 7.38
N ALA A 42 10.85 0.27 6.43
CA ALA A 42 10.79 -1.17 6.64
C ALA A 42 12.18 -1.76 6.94
N GLU A 43 13.22 -1.32 6.22
CA GLU A 43 14.61 -1.71 6.48
C GLU A 43 15.04 -1.33 7.91
N MET A 44 14.72 -0.12 8.37
CA MET A 44 15.01 0.33 9.73
C MET A 44 14.27 -0.51 10.78
N THR A 45 12.98 -0.77 10.58
CA THR A 45 12.18 -1.59 11.51
C THR A 45 12.71 -3.02 11.59
N SER A 46 13.03 -3.64 10.45
CA SER A 46 13.62 -4.98 10.42
C SER A 46 14.96 -5.05 11.15
N LEU A 47 15.81 -4.03 10.99
CA LEU A 47 17.07 -3.95 11.73
C LEU A 47 16.86 -3.84 13.26
N VAL A 48 15.86 -3.07 13.69
CA VAL A 48 15.51 -2.96 15.11
C VAL A 48 15.02 -4.29 15.65
N GLU A 49 14.15 -4.99 14.92
CA GLU A 49 13.67 -6.32 15.31
C GLU A 49 14.81 -7.35 15.40
N GLU A 50 15.73 -7.35 14.43
CA GLU A 50 16.92 -8.22 14.42
C GLU A 50 17.79 -8.00 15.66
N LEU A 51 18.12 -6.73 15.97
CA LEU A 51 19.02 -6.37 17.05
C LEU A 51 18.39 -6.55 18.43
N VAL A 52 17.12 -6.17 18.61
CA VAL A 52 16.41 -6.32 19.88
C VAL A 52 16.11 -7.79 20.16
N GLY A 53 15.66 -8.54 19.15
CA GLY A 53 15.41 -9.98 19.28
C GLY A 53 16.66 -10.77 19.63
N ASN A 54 17.84 -10.31 19.19
CA ASN A 54 19.12 -10.98 19.41
C ASN A 54 20.07 -10.18 20.32
N GLN A 55 19.56 -9.35 21.23
CA GLN A 55 20.38 -8.46 22.07
C GLN A 55 21.53 -9.20 22.79
N LYS A 56 21.25 -10.38 23.36
CA LYS A 56 22.27 -11.20 24.05
C LYS A 56 23.43 -11.61 23.14
N ILE A 57 23.14 -11.86 21.86
CA ILE A 57 24.16 -12.21 20.85
C ILE A 57 24.99 -10.96 20.52
N VAL A 58 24.33 -9.81 20.34
CA VAL A 58 25.02 -8.54 20.07
C VAL A 58 26.02 -8.21 21.19
N GLU A 59 25.61 -8.36 22.44
CA GLU A 59 26.47 -8.15 23.62
C GLU A 59 27.59 -9.19 23.73
N ALA A 60 27.27 -10.48 23.55
CA ALA A 60 28.24 -11.57 23.64
C ALA A 60 29.39 -11.45 22.62
N PHE A 61 29.12 -10.88 21.45
CA PHE A 61 30.11 -10.67 20.38
C PHE A 61 30.67 -9.25 20.33
N SER A 62 30.33 -8.38 21.29
CA SER A 62 30.75 -6.97 21.33
C SER A 62 30.46 -6.24 20.01
N TYR A 63 29.28 -6.50 19.43
CA TYR A 63 28.87 -6.01 18.11
C TYR A 63 28.14 -4.65 18.17
N GLU A 64 28.02 -4.03 19.34
CA GLU A 64 27.20 -2.85 19.59
C GLU A 64 27.59 -1.66 18.70
N GLU A 65 28.89 -1.40 18.54
CA GLU A 65 29.35 -0.27 17.71
C GLU A 65 29.06 -0.50 16.22
N ARG A 66 29.16 -1.73 15.73
CA ARG A 66 28.78 -2.06 14.35
C ARG A 66 27.28 -1.95 14.14
N ALA A 67 26.49 -2.40 15.11
CA ALA A 67 25.04 -2.25 15.11
C ALA A 67 24.62 -0.77 15.09
N LYS A 68 25.23 0.07 15.93
CA LYS A 68 25.00 1.53 15.94
C LYS A 68 25.35 2.17 14.60
N GLN A 69 26.50 1.82 14.00
CA GLN A 69 26.88 2.35 12.69
C GLN A 69 25.89 1.94 11.59
N ARG A 70 25.46 0.67 11.57
CA ARG A 70 24.45 0.17 10.63
C ARG A 70 23.11 0.90 10.81
N PHE A 71 22.66 1.07 12.04
CA PHE A 71 21.45 1.82 12.36
C PHE A 71 21.54 3.29 11.95
N ALA A 72 22.66 3.96 12.26
CA ALA A 72 22.89 5.36 11.90
C ALA A 72 22.84 5.57 10.38
N LYS A 73 23.41 4.65 9.60
CA LYS A 73 23.35 4.69 8.13
C LYS A 73 21.91 4.60 7.61
N VAL A 74 21.15 3.59 8.02
CA VAL A 74 19.76 3.40 7.57
C VAL A 74 18.87 4.56 8.03
N SER A 75 19.07 5.05 9.25
CA SER A 75 18.36 6.21 9.81
C SER A 75 18.64 7.48 8.98
N GLU A 76 19.89 7.70 8.56
CA GLU A 76 20.25 8.84 7.72
C GLU A 76 19.65 8.73 6.31
N GLU A 77 19.68 7.53 5.71
CA GLU A 77 19.02 7.29 4.41
C GLU A 77 17.51 7.54 4.49
N LEU A 78 16.85 7.07 5.56
CA LEU A 78 15.45 7.33 5.83
C LEU A 78 15.17 8.83 6.04
N ARG A 79 16.04 9.54 6.77
CA ARG A 79 15.93 11.00 6.97
C ARG A 79 15.99 11.73 5.65
N VAL A 80 16.98 11.43 4.82
CA VAL A 80 17.18 12.07 3.51
C VAL A 80 16.00 11.79 2.58
N CYS A 81 15.53 10.55 2.49
CA CYS A 81 14.38 10.19 1.66
C CYS A 81 13.09 10.84 2.18
N GLY A 82 12.88 10.82 3.51
CA GLY A 82 11.70 11.40 4.16
C GLY A 82 11.60 12.91 3.99
N ILE A 83 12.72 13.64 4.13
CA ILE A 83 12.74 15.09 3.88
C ILE A 83 12.40 15.40 2.42
N ARG A 84 12.97 14.64 1.47
CA ARG A 84 12.65 14.81 0.04
C ARG A 84 11.17 14.53 -0.22
N ALA A 85 10.63 13.41 0.24
CA ALA A 85 9.22 13.05 0.07
C ALA A 85 8.29 14.13 0.65
N LEU A 86 8.58 14.60 1.87
CA LEU A 86 7.79 15.63 2.54
C LEU A 86 7.86 16.98 1.80
N PHE A 87 9.03 17.37 1.30
CA PHE A 87 9.22 18.61 0.55
C PHE A 87 8.40 18.60 -0.75
N PHE A 88 8.47 17.52 -1.54
CA PHE A 88 7.68 17.38 -2.77
C PHE A 88 6.17 17.31 -2.48
N SER A 89 5.77 16.60 -1.43
CA SER A 89 4.39 16.58 -0.98
C SER A 89 3.89 17.98 -0.61
N SER A 90 4.68 18.73 0.16
CA SER A 90 4.34 20.09 0.60
C SER A 90 4.25 21.08 -0.56
N ILE A 91 5.00 20.89 -1.65
CA ILE A 91 4.93 21.73 -2.86
C ILE A 91 3.70 21.43 -3.72
N THR A 92 3.14 20.22 -3.61
CA THR A 92 2.00 19.79 -4.44
C THR A 92 0.80 20.74 -4.30
N ASN A 93 0.45 21.15 -3.08
CA ASN A 93 -0.67 22.05 -2.82
C ASN A 93 -0.42 23.49 -3.32
N PRO A 94 0.69 24.17 -2.97
CA PRO A 94 1.06 25.46 -3.54
C PRO A 94 1.12 25.48 -5.07
N SER A 95 1.72 24.47 -5.70
CA SER A 95 1.80 24.39 -7.17
C SER A 95 0.41 24.26 -7.80
N THR A 96 -0.45 23.41 -7.24
CA THR A 96 -1.83 23.24 -7.73
C THR A 96 -2.63 24.54 -7.55
N ARG A 97 -2.49 25.22 -6.41
CA ARG A 97 -3.11 26.53 -6.17
C ARG A 97 -2.60 27.59 -7.14
N PHE A 98 -1.31 27.61 -7.45
CA PHE A 98 -0.72 28.55 -8.41
C PHE A 98 -1.30 28.34 -9.81
N VAL A 99 -1.38 27.10 -10.29
CA VAL A 99 -1.99 26.77 -11.59
C VAL A 99 -3.47 27.19 -11.62
N ASN A 100 -4.23 26.87 -10.57
CA ASN A 100 -5.63 27.31 -10.46
C ASN A 100 -5.75 28.85 -10.47
N GLY A 101 -4.82 29.55 -9.82
CA GLY A 101 -4.74 31.01 -9.84
C GLY A 101 -4.48 31.58 -11.23
N LEU A 102 -3.63 30.93 -12.03
CA LEU A 102 -3.42 31.31 -13.43
C LEU A 102 -4.68 31.11 -14.28
N VAL A 103 -5.39 29.99 -14.08
CA VAL A 103 -6.68 29.72 -14.75
C VAL A 103 -7.70 30.80 -14.38
N TYR A 104 -7.85 31.08 -13.08
CA TYR A 104 -8.76 32.12 -12.59
C TYR A 104 -8.42 33.51 -13.17
N THR A 105 -7.14 33.86 -13.22
CA THR A 105 -6.66 35.12 -13.78
C THR A 105 -6.94 35.21 -15.27
N GLY A 106 -6.67 34.15 -16.04
CA GLY A 106 -6.94 34.11 -17.47
C GLY A 106 -8.43 34.26 -17.79
N VAL A 107 -9.30 33.55 -17.05
CA VAL A 107 -10.75 33.70 -17.15
C VAL A 107 -11.20 35.11 -16.76
N GLY A 108 -10.61 35.69 -15.71
CA GLY A 108 -10.90 37.05 -15.25
C GLY A 108 -10.57 38.11 -16.30
N ILE A 109 -9.38 38.06 -16.90
CA ILE A 109 -8.93 39.02 -17.92
C ILE A 109 -9.83 38.94 -19.16
N LEU A 110 -10.03 37.74 -19.71
CA LEU A 110 -10.85 37.56 -20.92
C LEU A 110 -12.33 37.85 -20.67
N GLY A 111 -12.81 37.49 -19.49
CA GLY A 111 -14.15 37.82 -19.02
C GLY A 111 -14.36 39.33 -18.91
N ALA A 112 -13.40 40.06 -18.35
CA ALA A 112 -13.45 41.52 -18.25
C ALA A 112 -13.50 42.19 -19.62
N PHE A 113 -12.67 41.77 -20.59
CA PHE A 113 -12.75 42.27 -21.97
C PHE A 113 -14.11 42.00 -22.62
N THR A 114 -14.71 40.84 -22.34
CA THR A 114 -16.03 40.48 -22.86
C THR A 114 -17.14 41.34 -22.26
N VAL A 115 -17.04 41.69 -20.97
CA VAL A 115 -17.96 42.60 -20.29
C VAL A 115 -17.84 44.03 -20.84
N MET A 116 -16.62 44.52 -21.04
CA MET A 116 -16.39 45.85 -21.63
C MET A 116 -16.92 45.93 -23.08
N GLY A 117 -16.86 44.84 -23.83
CA GLY A 117 -17.47 44.74 -25.17
C GLY A 117 -18.99 44.54 -25.19
N GLY A 118 -19.67 44.57 -24.04
CA GLY A 118 -21.12 44.39 -23.93
C GLY A 118 -21.61 42.94 -24.13
N GLY A 119 -20.70 41.97 -24.24
CA GLY A 119 -21.04 40.56 -24.50
C GLY A 119 -21.48 39.78 -23.25
N MET A 120 -21.29 40.33 -22.05
CA MET A 120 -21.64 39.68 -20.78
C MET A 120 -21.83 40.73 -19.67
N THR A 121 -22.66 40.45 -18.66
CA THR A 121 -22.81 41.32 -17.48
C THR A 121 -21.74 41.01 -16.42
N VAL A 122 -21.50 41.96 -15.50
CA VAL A 122 -20.59 41.77 -14.36
C VAL A 122 -21.05 40.58 -13.49
N GLY A 123 -22.35 40.45 -13.25
CA GLY A 123 -22.90 39.32 -12.48
C GLY A 123 -22.64 37.97 -13.14
N GLN A 124 -22.76 37.90 -14.48
CA GLN A 124 -22.43 36.70 -15.24
C GLN A 124 -20.94 36.34 -15.14
N LEU A 125 -20.03 37.35 -15.13
CA LEU A 125 -18.60 37.11 -14.90
C LEU A 125 -18.32 36.51 -13.52
N THR A 126 -18.94 37.06 -12.47
CA THR A 126 -18.79 36.55 -11.10
C THR A 126 -19.32 35.12 -10.98
N SER A 127 -20.47 34.80 -11.57
CA SER A 127 -20.98 33.42 -11.63
C SER A 127 -20.01 32.51 -12.39
N PHE A 128 -19.41 32.99 -13.48
CA PHE A 128 -18.47 32.22 -14.30
C PHE A 128 -17.19 31.87 -13.53
N LEU A 129 -16.61 32.82 -12.81
CA LEU A 129 -15.43 32.61 -11.97
C LEU A 129 -15.71 31.60 -10.85
N ASN A 130 -16.89 31.66 -10.23
CA ASN A 130 -17.32 30.66 -9.24
C ASN A 130 -17.47 29.26 -9.84
N TYR A 131 -18.10 29.15 -11.02
CA TYR A 131 -18.21 27.86 -11.71
C TYR A 131 -16.85 27.29 -12.13
N ALA A 132 -15.89 28.15 -12.50
CA ALA A 132 -14.55 27.71 -12.88
C ALA A 132 -13.83 27.07 -11.68
N ASN A 133 -13.92 27.71 -10.50
CA ASN A 133 -13.36 27.16 -9.26
C ASN A 133 -14.05 25.85 -8.85
N GLN A 134 -15.38 25.76 -8.97
CA GLN A 134 -16.11 24.52 -8.65
C GLN A 134 -15.77 23.39 -9.60
N TYR A 135 -15.58 23.68 -10.89
CA TYR A 135 -15.23 22.67 -11.90
C TYR A 135 -13.88 22.00 -11.61
N THR A 136 -12.88 22.76 -11.14
CA THR A 136 -11.54 22.22 -10.86
C THR A 136 -11.45 21.43 -9.54
N LYS A 137 -12.39 21.63 -8.62
CA LYS A 137 -12.38 20.99 -7.29
C LYS A 137 -12.45 19.44 -7.33
N PRO A 138 -13.45 18.80 -7.98
CA PRO A 138 -13.57 17.34 -7.99
C PRO A 138 -12.37 16.66 -8.67
N PHE A 139 -11.73 17.33 -9.62
CA PHE A 139 -10.54 16.84 -10.30
C PHE A 139 -9.30 16.73 -9.39
N ASN A 140 -9.15 17.65 -8.43
CA ASN A 140 -8.12 17.54 -7.40
C ASN A 140 -8.44 16.43 -6.40
N GLU A 141 -9.72 16.23 -6.09
CA GLU A 141 -10.18 15.19 -5.15
C GLU A 141 -10.06 13.78 -5.76
N ILE A 142 -10.39 13.59 -7.05
CA ILE A 142 -10.29 12.30 -7.76
C ILE A 142 -8.88 11.70 -7.67
N SER A 143 -7.83 12.53 -7.73
CA SER A 143 -6.45 12.03 -7.64
C SER A 143 -6.15 11.36 -6.29
N GLY A 144 -6.77 11.82 -5.20
CA GLY A 144 -6.68 11.18 -3.88
C GLY A 144 -7.54 9.92 -3.78
N VAL A 145 -8.77 9.98 -4.34
CA VAL A 145 -9.71 8.86 -4.35
C VAL A 145 -9.16 7.64 -5.09
N VAL A 146 -8.41 7.84 -6.18
CA VAL A 146 -7.79 6.71 -6.92
C VAL A 146 -6.80 5.94 -6.05
N ALA A 147 -5.95 6.63 -5.28
CA ALA A 147 -5.00 5.97 -4.40
C ALA A 147 -5.68 5.21 -3.25
N GLU A 148 -6.76 5.78 -2.71
CA GLU A 148 -7.58 5.12 -1.68
C GLU A 148 -8.30 3.87 -2.25
N LEU A 149 -8.81 3.96 -3.48
CA LEU A 149 -9.43 2.84 -4.18
C LEU A 149 -8.42 1.71 -4.45
N GLU A 150 -7.20 2.03 -4.89
CA GLU A 150 -6.13 1.03 -5.09
C GLU A 150 -5.78 0.31 -3.77
N ASN A 151 -5.68 1.05 -2.67
CA ASN A 151 -5.46 0.47 -1.34
C ASN A 151 -6.63 -0.45 -0.93
N ALA A 152 -7.87 0.01 -1.12
CA ALA A 152 -9.06 -0.77 -0.82
C ALA A 152 -9.12 -2.07 -1.64
N LEU A 153 -8.78 -2.03 -2.92
CA LEU A 153 -8.72 -3.22 -3.78
C LEU A 153 -7.64 -4.22 -3.32
N ALA A 154 -6.46 -3.74 -2.89
CA ALA A 154 -5.41 -4.59 -2.37
C ALA A 154 -5.82 -5.27 -1.04
N CYS A 155 -6.49 -4.54 -0.15
CA CYS A 155 -7.05 -5.07 1.09
C CYS A 155 -8.17 -6.09 0.81
N ALA A 156 -9.08 -5.77 -0.11
CA ALA A 156 -10.17 -6.67 -0.52
C ALA A 156 -9.61 -7.98 -1.07
N LYS A 157 -8.58 -7.94 -1.91
CA LYS A 157 -7.93 -9.14 -2.44
C LYS A 157 -7.48 -10.09 -1.33
N ARG A 158 -6.82 -9.60 -0.29
CA ARG A 158 -6.38 -10.43 0.84
C ARG A 158 -7.54 -11.10 1.58
N ILE A 159 -8.67 -10.40 1.71
CA ILE A 159 -9.87 -10.95 2.33
C ILE A 159 -10.46 -12.05 1.45
N PHE A 160 -10.56 -11.81 0.14
CA PHE A 160 -11.03 -12.82 -0.81
C PHE A 160 -10.10 -14.03 -0.85
N ASP A 161 -8.78 -13.84 -0.92
CA ASP A 161 -7.80 -14.93 -0.85
C ASP A 161 -7.97 -15.78 0.42
N PHE A 162 -8.26 -15.15 1.56
CA PHE A 162 -8.55 -15.86 2.82
C PHE A 162 -9.89 -16.62 2.78
N MET A 163 -10.96 -16.01 2.26
CA MET A 163 -12.27 -16.67 2.14
C MET A 163 -12.26 -17.83 1.13
N ASP A 164 -11.47 -17.69 0.07
CA ASP A 164 -11.33 -18.70 -0.99
C ASP A 164 -10.32 -19.80 -0.62
N THR A 165 -9.65 -19.68 0.54
CA THR A 165 -8.76 -20.73 1.03
C THR A 165 -9.57 -22.00 1.30
N PRO A 166 -9.19 -23.16 0.73
CA PRO A 166 -9.92 -24.39 0.92
C PRO A 166 -9.95 -24.76 2.41
N VAL A 167 -11.14 -24.99 2.94
CA VAL A 167 -11.33 -25.50 4.30
C VAL A 167 -10.80 -26.93 4.34
N GLU A 168 -10.21 -27.33 5.46
CA GLU A 168 -9.89 -28.74 5.67
C GLU A 168 -11.17 -29.57 5.49
N THR A 169 -11.06 -30.63 4.69
CA THR A 169 -12.17 -31.55 4.46
C THR A 169 -12.57 -32.19 5.77
N PRO A 170 -13.87 -32.19 6.14
CA PRO A 170 -14.35 -32.97 7.26
C PRO A 170 -13.97 -34.43 7.11
N ASP A 171 -13.87 -35.15 8.23
CA ASP A 171 -13.73 -36.59 8.21
C ASP A 171 -14.84 -37.22 7.34
N GLY A 172 -14.51 -38.29 6.62
CA GLY A 172 -15.47 -38.91 5.70
C GLY A 172 -16.74 -39.39 6.40
N GLU A 173 -17.84 -39.55 5.65
CA GLU A 173 -19.17 -39.93 6.20
C GLU A 173 -19.18 -41.22 7.03
N LYS A 174 -18.16 -42.08 6.87
CA LYS A 174 -17.98 -43.35 7.60
C LYS A 174 -16.89 -43.27 8.68
N ALA A 175 -16.48 -42.07 9.08
CA ALA A 175 -15.51 -41.90 10.13
C ALA A 175 -16.03 -42.57 11.41
N VAL A 176 -15.19 -43.43 11.99
CA VAL A 176 -15.55 -44.17 13.19
C VAL A 176 -15.15 -43.32 14.39
N THR A 177 -16.09 -43.07 15.29
CA THR A 177 -15.76 -42.49 16.59
C THR A 177 -15.02 -43.53 17.41
N LEU A 178 -13.79 -43.21 17.83
CA LEU A 178 -12.98 -44.05 18.70
C LEU A 178 -13.56 -44.05 20.12
N GLU A 179 -14.39 -45.05 20.42
CA GLU A 179 -14.90 -45.30 21.77
C GLU A 179 -14.02 -46.34 22.48
N GLN A 180 -13.37 -45.94 23.58
CA GLN A 180 -12.48 -46.78 24.40
C GLN A 180 -11.33 -47.45 23.63
N PRO A 181 -10.37 -46.67 23.07
CA PRO A 181 -9.20 -47.24 22.40
C PRO A 181 -8.35 -48.07 23.37
N ASP A 182 -7.86 -49.22 22.89
CA ASP A 182 -6.97 -50.11 23.65
C ASP A 182 -5.52 -49.59 23.76
N GLY A 183 -5.21 -48.53 23.02
CA GLY A 183 -3.89 -47.89 22.99
C GLY A 183 -2.90 -48.54 22.03
N SER A 184 -3.34 -49.45 21.16
CA SER A 184 -2.54 -49.96 20.05
C SER A 184 -2.39 -48.89 18.95
N VAL A 185 -1.19 -48.75 18.38
CA VAL A 185 -0.91 -47.82 17.28
C VAL A 185 -0.12 -48.54 16.21
N VAL A 186 -0.60 -48.50 14.97
CA VAL A 186 0.10 -49.03 13.80
C VAL A 186 0.30 -47.90 12.79
N VAL A 187 1.54 -47.67 12.43
CA VAL A 187 1.96 -46.85 11.30
C VAL A 187 2.41 -47.84 10.24
N ASP A 188 1.84 -47.80 9.05
CA ASP A 188 2.11 -48.77 7.99
C ASP A 188 2.48 -48.04 6.69
N HIS A 189 3.73 -48.20 6.24
CA HIS A 189 4.27 -47.65 5.00
C HIS A 189 4.00 -46.15 4.81
N VAL A 190 4.13 -45.37 5.90
CA VAL A 190 3.79 -43.94 5.89
C VAL A 190 4.96 -43.10 5.37
N SER A 191 4.67 -42.29 4.36
CA SER A 191 5.56 -41.24 3.86
C SER A 191 4.89 -39.87 4.02
N PHE A 192 5.64 -38.87 4.45
CA PHE A 192 5.11 -37.52 4.70
C PHE A 192 6.14 -36.45 4.36
N SER A 193 5.65 -35.30 3.88
CA SER A 193 6.45 -34.09 3.77
C SER A 193 5.56 -32.84 3.78
N TYR A 194 6.07 -31.77 4.40
CA TYR A 194 5.50 -30.42 4.32
C TYR A 194 5.69 -29.75 2.95
N GLN A 195 6.80 -30.06 2.28
CA GLN A 195 7.13 -29.53 0.94
C GLN A 195 7.41 -30.71 0.03
N ARG A 196 6.63 -30.84 -1.04
CA ARG A 196 6.69 -32.00 -1.94
C ARG A 196 8.10 -32.35 -2.44
N GLU A 197 9.01 -31.37 -2.52
CA GLU A 197 10.40 -31.55 -2.98
C GLU A 197 11.39 -31.92 -1.87
N VAL A 198 11.05 -31.72 -0.60
CA VAL A 198 11.93 -32.01 0.54
C VAL A 198 11.38 -33.23 1.27
N PRO A 199 11.90 -34.45 1.08
CA PRO A 199 11.41 -35.61 1.81
C PRO A 199 11.64 -35.45 3.32
N LEU A 200 10.65 -35.82 4.15
CA LEU A 200 10.76 -35.78 5.61
C LEU A 200 10.64 -37.19 6.21
N LEU A 201 9.49 -37.85 6.03
CA LEU A 201 9.31 -39.26 6.38
C LEU A 201 9.17 -40.08 5.10
N THR A 202 9.91 -41.17 5.01
CA THR A 202 9.91 -42.07 3.85
C THR A 202 9.68 -43.50 4.31
N ASP A 203 8.56 -44.06 3.90
CA ASP A 203 8.20 -45.48 4.04
C ASP A 203 8.40 -46.05 5.46
N ILE A 204 7.80 -45.39 6.46
CA ILE A 204 7.95 -45.77 7.86
C ILE A 204 6.82 -46.72 8.26
N SER A 205 7.20 -47.87 8.84
CA SER A 205 6.28 -48.81 9.50
C SER A 205 6.69 -49.02 10.96
N ILE A 206 5.76 -48.80 11.89
CA ILE A 206 5.98 -48.92 13.35
C ILE A 206 4.71 -49.52 13.98
N GLU A 207 4.88 -50.48 14.89
CA GLU A 207 3.79 -51.04 15.70
C GLU A 207 4.08 -50.81 17.18
N ALA A 208 3.12 -50.20 17.89
CA ALA A 208 3.14 -49.98 19.33
C ALA A 208 2.00 -50.73 20.00
N LYS A 209 2.32 -51.62 20.94
CA LYS A 209 1.33 -52.41 21.69
C LYS A 209 0.75 -51.62 22.87
N PRO A 210 -0.45 -51.99 23.36
CA PRO A 210 -1.03 -51.41 24.57
C PRO A 210 -0.04 -51.39 25.75
N GLY A 211 0.20 -50.20 26.30
CA GLY A 211 1.12 -49.98 27.43
C GLY A 211 2.62 -50.03 27.09
N GLN A 212 3.00 -50.29 25.85
CA GLN A 212 4.39 -50.27 25.39
C GLN A 212 4.91 -48.84 25.32
N ARG A 213 6.17 -48.63 25.72
CA ARG A 213 6.86 -47.34 25.56
C ARG A 213 7.85 -47.45 24.42
N ILE A 214 7.73 -46.56 23.44
CA ILE A 214 8.67 -46.41 22.33
C ILE A 214 9.34 -45.05 22.46
N ALA A 215 10.67 -45.02 22.37
CA ALA A 215 11.42 -43.78 22.29
C ALA A 215 11.71 -43.48 20.81
N ILE A 216 11.26 -42.33 20.33
CA ILE A 216 11.57 -41.82 18.99
C ILE A 216 12.76 -40.87 19.14
N VAL A 217 13.87 -41.21 18.49
CA VAL A 217 15.10 -40.40 18.51
C VAL A 217 15.53 -40.11 17.08
N GLY A 218 16.03 -38.89 16.85
CA GLY A 218 16.48 -38.43 15.56
C GLY A 218 17.32 -37.16 15.70
N PRO A 219 18.00 -36.74 14.62
CA PRO A 219 18.65 -35.44 14.57
C PRO A 219 17.60 -34.32 14.69
N THR A 220 18.07 -33.10 15.02
CA THR A 220 17.19 -31.93 15.03
C THR A 220 16.78 -31.60 13.60
N GLY A 221 15.50 -31.83 13.27
CA GLY A 221 14.92 -31.58 11.95
C GLY A 221 15.07 -32.76 11.01
#